data_AF-A0AAD9IQI7-F1
#
_entry.id   AF-A0AAD9IQI7-F1
#
_cell.length_a   1.000
_cell.length_b   1.000
_cell.length_c   1.000
_cell.angle_alpha   90.00
_cell.angle_beta   90.00
_cell.angle_gamma   90.00
#
_symmetry.space_group_name_H-M   'P 1'
#
loop_
_entity.id
_entity.type
_entity.pdbx_description
1 polymer ?
#
loop_
_entity_poly.entity_id
_entity_poly.type
_entity_poly.pdbx_seq_one_letter_code
_entity_poly.pdbx_strand_id
1 'polypeptide(L)' 'MGSAKQEAAISTVMAMLQEWDKGSRTTRRQILQDFIAQNYTKTGPELEAEFAQAASLFLTRLTAWLRL' A
#
# COMPACT_ATOMS: atom_id res chain seq x y z
N MET A 1 4.94 23.12 -2.86
CA MET A 1 4.86 22.80 -1.42
C MET A 1 3.61 21.97 -1.24
N GLY A 2 3.74 20.67 -0.92
CA GLY A 2 2.58 19.82 -0.69
C GLY A 2 1.86 20.26 0.60
N SER A 3 0.55 20.02 0.68
CA SER A 3 -0.18 20.23 1.94
C SER A 3 0.37 19.26 3.00
N ALA A 4 0.43 19.67 4.27
CA ALA A 4 0.85 18.81 5.38
C ALA A 4 0.09 17.47 5.44
N LYS A 5 -1.17 17.45 4.97
CA LYS A 5 -1.99 16.23 4.83
C LYS A 5 -1.42 15.25 3.80
N GLN A 6 -0.87 15.76 2.70
CA GLN A 6 -0.28 14.94 1.64
C GLN A 6 1.06 14.34 2.09
N GLU A 7 1.88 15.11 2.81
CA GLU A 7 3.15 14.61 3.37
C GLU A 7 2.91 13.51 4.41
N ALA A 8 1.88 13.66 5.27
CA ALA A 8 1.47 12.63 6.20
C ALA A 8 1.01 11.35 5.49
N ALA A 9 0.17 11.47 4.45
CA ALA A 9 -0.28 10.32 3.66
C ALA A 9 0.89 9.60 2.99
N ILE A 10 1.84 10.34 2.40
CA ILE A 10 3.06 9.76 1.80
C ILE A 10 3.88 9.02 2.86
N SER A 11 4.07 9.61 4.04
CA SER A 11 4.82 8.98 5.14
C SER A 11 4.18 7.66 5.58
N THR A 12 2.85 7.63 5.72
CA THR A 12 2.09 6.42 6.06
C THR A 12 2.27 5.33 5.00
N VAL A 13 2.13 5.67 3.72
CA VAL A 13 2.31 4.69 2.64
C VAL A 13 3.74 4.15 2.61
N MET A 14 4.74 5.03 2.77
CA MET A 14 6.15 4.59 2.81
C MET A 14 6.44 3.67 4.00
N ALA A 15 5.85 3.92 5.17
CA ALA A 15 5.98 3.02 6.32
C ALA A 15 5.36 1.64 6.03
N MET A 16 4.16 1.60 5.44
CA MET A 16 3.52 0.35 5.01
C MET A 16 4.38 -0.43 4.01
N LEU A 17 4.98 0.25 3.03
CA LEU A 17 5.86 -0.38 2.04
C LEU A 17 7.12 -0.95 2.70
N GLN A 18 7.73 -0.22 3.64
CA GLN A 18 8.90 -0.71 4.38
C GLN A 18 8.58 -1.94 5.24
N GLU A 19 7.40 -1.95 5.87
CA GLU A 19 6.92 -3.10 6.64
C GLU A 19 6.69 -4.31 5.74
N TRP A 20 6.10 -4.11 4.56
CA TRP A 20 5.94 -5.17 3.56
C TRP A 20 7.29 -5.75 3.12
N ASP A 21 8.26 -4.88 2.81
CA ASP A 21 9.56 -5.29 2.29
C ASP A 21 10.35 -6.10 3.34
N LYS A 22 10.31 -5.70 4.62
CA LYS A 22 11.00 -6.38 5.72
C LYS A 22 10.19 -7.50 6.38
N GLY A 23 8.90 -7.60 6.08
CA GLY A 23 7.95 -8.47 6.75
C GLY A 23 8.17 -9.96 6.47
N SER A 24 7.76 -10.79 7.43
CA SER A 24 7.66 -12.24 7.23
C SER A 24 6.52 -12.60 6.27
N ARG A 25 6.41 -13.87 5.84
CA ARG A 25 5.23 -14.35 5.09
C ARG A 25 3.92 -14.08 5.83
N THR A 26 3.91 -14.17 7.16
CA THR A 26 2.73 -13.90 7.99
C THR A 26 2.41 -12.41 7.99
N THR A 27 3.42 -11.55 8.14
CA THR A 27 3.27 -10.08 8.08
C THR A 27 2.70 -9.62 6.74
N ARG A 28 3.28 -10.10 5.62
CA ARG A 28 2.79 -9.78 4.28
C ARG A 28 1.34 -10.21 4.07
N ARG A 29 0.97 -11.40 4.57
CA ARG A 29 -0.42 -11.88 4.51
C ARG A 29 -1.37 -10.98 5.28
N GLN A 30 -1.00 -10.56 6.49
CA GLN A 30 -1.81 -9.65 7.30
C GLN A 30 -2.01 -8.31 6.58
N ILE A 31 -0.92 -7.68 6.10
CA ILE A 31 -0.99 -6.43 5.33
C ILE A 31 -1.91 -6.58 4.11
N LEU A 32 -1.82 -7.70 3.38
CA LEU A 32 -2.68 -7.96 2.24
C LEU A 32 -4.16 -8.12 2.63
N GLN A 33 -4.45 -8.85 3.71
CA GLN A 33 -5.82 -9.01 4.20
C GLN A 33 -6.42 -7.66 4.61
N ASP A 34 -5.66 -6.84 5.33
CA ASP A 34 -6.09 -5.51 5.75
C ASP A 34 -6.29 -4.58 4.54
N PHE A 35 -5.37 -4.63 3.57
CA PHE A 35 -5.50 -3.88 2.32
C PHE A 35 -6.77 -4.25 1.56
N ILE A 36 -7.08 -5.54 1.42
CA ILE A 36 -8.31 -5.99 0.75
C ILE A 36 -9.55 -5.54 1.52
N ALA A 37 -9.58 -5.76 2.85
CA ALA A 37 -10.72 -5.41 3.68
C ALA A 37 -11.06 -3.91 3.63
N GLN A 38 -10.05 -3.04 3.52
CA GLN A 38 -10.23 -1.59 3.45
C GLN A 38 -10.55 -1.05 2.05
N ASN A 39 -10.29 -1.83 1.00
CA ASN A 39 -10.31 -1.33 -0.38
C ASN A 39 -11.10 -2.18 -1.39
N TYR A 40 -11.79 -3.24 -0.97
CA TYR A 40 -12.50 -4.15 -1.87
C TYR A 40 -13.60 -3.48 -2.73
N THR A 41 -14.12 -2.33 -2.32
CA THR A 41 -15.14 -1.56 -3.07
C THR A 41 -14.55 -0.47 -3.95
N LYS A 42 -13.24 -0.25 -3.92
CA LYS A 42 -12.57 0.89 -4.57
C LYS A 42 -12.03 0.51 -5.93
N THR A 43 -12.14 1.44 -6.86
CA THR A 43 -11.53 1.37 -8.19
C THR A 43 -10.04 1.74 -8.12
N GLY A 44 -9.29 1.43 -9.18
CA GLY A 44 -7.86 1.78 -9.29
C GLY A 44 -7.57 3.28 -9.07
N PRO A 45 -8.30 4.21 -9.72
CA PRO A 45 -8.11 5.64 -9.50
C PRO A 45 -8.41 6.09 -8.06
N GLU A 46 -9.44 5.52 -7.41
CA GLU A 46 -9.78 5.83 -6.02
C GLU A 46 -8.70 5.35 -5.06
N LEU A 47 -8.16 4.15 -5.29
CA LEU A 47 -7.00 3.62 -4.59
C LEU A 47 -5.79 4.54 -4.71
N GLU A 48 -5.45 4.97 -5.93
CA GLU A 48 -4.31 5.89 -6.11
C GLU A 48 -4.54 7.24 -5.41
N ALA A 49 -5.76 7.77 -5.43
CA ALA A 49 -6.08 9.01 -4.73
C ALA A 49 -5.89 8.89 -3.21
N GLU A 50 -6.34 7.79 -2.59
CA GLU A 50 -6.17 7.56 -1.15
C GLU A 50 -4.73 7.30 -0.73
N PHE A 51 -3.97 6.56 -1.56
CA PHE A 51 -2.59 6.18 -1.26
C PHE A 51 -1.57 7.19 -1.80
N ALA A 52 -1.94 8.45 -1.97
CA ALA A 52 -1.06 9.52 -2.44
C ALA A 52 -0.29 9.15 -3.72
N GLN A 53 -0.96 8.49 -4.67
CA GLN A 53 -0.44 7.99 -5.95
C GLN A 53 0.62 6.89 -5.83
N ALA A 54 0.62 6.15 -4.73
CA ALA A 54 1.54 5.04 -4.47
C ALA A 54 0.84 3.68 -4.30
N ALA A 55 -0.44 3.54 -4.68
CA ALA A 55 -1.13 2.25 -4.62
C ALA A 55 -0.51 1.24 -5.61
N SER A 56 -0.24 1.66 -6.86
CA SER A 56 0.45 0.86 -7.88
C SER A 56 1.82 0.37 -7.42
N LEU A 57 2.52 1.16 -6.61
CA LEU A 57 3.82 0.81 -6.05
C LEU A 57 3.71 -0.37 -5.06
N PHE A 58 2.64 -0.42 -4.27
CA PHE A 58 2.33 -1.58 -3.42
C PHE A 58 1.93 -2.80 -4.26
N LEU A 59 1.02 -2.62 -5.24
CA LEU A 59 0.55 -3.70 -6.12
C LEU A 59 1.69 -4.33 -6.94
N THR A 60 2.68 -3.53 -7.35
CA THR A 60 3.89 -4.02 -8.02
C THR A 60 4.70 -4.97 -7.11
N ARG A 61 4.84 -4.64 -5.82
CA ARG A 61 5.50 -5.54 -4.85
C ARG A 61 4.69 -6.80 -4.60
N LEU A 62 3.37 -6.68 -4.50
CA LEU A 62 2.46 -7.82 -4.34
C LEU A 62 2.61 -8.80 -5.50
N THR A 63 2.58 -8.31 -6.74
CA THR A 63 2.74 -9.15 -7.94
C THR A 63 4.12 -9.79 -8.03
N ALA A 64 5.18 -9.09 -7.60
CA ALA A 64 6.51 -9.69 -7.51
C ALA A 64 6.57 -10.80 -6.45
N TRP A 65 5.98 -10.59 -5.27
CA TRP A 65 5.94 -11.59 -4.20
C TRP A 65 5.16 -12.85 -4.59
N LEU A 66 4.06 -12.72 -5.34
CA LEU A 66 3.26 -13.86 -5.82
C LEU A 66 3.99 -14.75 -6.85
N ARG A 67 5.09 -14.27 -7.43
CA ARG A 67 5.92 -15.03 -8.37
C ARG A 67 7.08 -15.78 -7.69
N LEU A 68 7.29 -15.55 -6.39
CA LEU A 68 8.28 -16.25 -5.56
C LEU A 68 7.65 -17.49 -4.92
#